data_AF-A0A8T5YM14-F1
#
_entry.id   AF-A0A8T5YM14-F1
#
_cell.length_a   1.000
_cell.length_b   1.000
_cell.length_c   1.000
_cell.angle_alpha   90.00
_cell.angle_beta   90.00
_cell.angle_gamma   90.00
#
_symmetry.space_group_name_H-M   'P 1'
#
loop_
_entity.id
_entity.type
_entity.pdbx_description
1 polymer ?
#
loop_
_entity_poly.entity_id
_entity_poly.type
_entity_poly.pdbx_seq_one_letter_code
_entity_poly.pdbx_strand_id
1 'polypeptide(L)'
;MECDLLMIKIEKVINKNDLKAFIAFPSSLYPDDPNWIPPLFIERSEHLSAKNPGTDHIIWQAWVAKKEGQVVGRITAQIDTLHRERYGEDTGHFGMIDAIDDSQVFAALFGAAEAWLKSQGASKISGPFSLNINQESGLLIEGFDTPPCAMMPHGKPWYATHIEQLGYHKGIDLLAWWMQRTDLTFSPALKKLMDQVRKKVTIRCINRQRFAE
;
A
#
# COMPACT_ATOMS: atom_id res chain seq x y z
N MET A 1 36.84 20.23 9.04
CA MET A 1 36.28 19.14 8.21
C MET A 1 34.81 19.08 8.61
N GLU A 2 34.01 19.96 8.01
CA GLU A 2 32.58 20.07 8.29
C GLU A 2 31.90 18.79 7.82
N CYS A 3 31.30 18.07 8.77
CA CYS A 3 30.31 17.05 8.42
C CYS A 3 29.11 17.80 7.85
N ASP A 4 28.99 17.82 6.52
CA ASP A 4 27.72 18.06 5.85
C ASP A 4 26.73 17.01 6.33
N LEU A 5 26.04 17.32 7.43
CA LEU A 5 24.82 16.63 7.83
C LEU A 5 23.78 16.94 6.76
N LEU A 6 23.69 16.05 5.78
CA LEU A 6 22.72 16.11 4.70
C LEU A 6 21.31 16.07 5.29
N MET A 7 20.73 17.26 5.48
CA MET A 7 19.42 17.45 6.09
C MET A 7 18.32 16.83 5.22
N ILE A 8 17.51 15.96 5.80
CA ILE A 8 16.31 15.43 5.16
C ILE A 8 15.21 16.48 5.28
N LYS A 9 14.67 16.90 4.13
CA LYS A 9 13.56 17.84 4.05
C LYS A 9 12.26 17.10 3.74
N ILE A 10 11.25 17.28 4.58
CA ILE A 10 9.90 16.75 4.33
C ILE A 10 9.05 17.80 3.63
N GLU A 11 8.45 17.45 2.49
CA GLU A 11 7.57 18.32 1.72
C GLU A 11 6.20 17.66 1.54
N LYS A 12 5.13 18.43 1.81
CA LYS A 12 3.76 17.99 1.54
C LYS A 12 3.54 17.95 0.02
N VAL A 13 2.85 16.92 -0.43
CA VAL A 13 2.31 16.84 -1.79
C VAL A 13 1.04 17.70 -1.83
N ILE A 14 1.10 18.86 -2.48
CA ILE A 14 -0.01 19.83 -2.52
C ILE A 14 -0.45 20.21 -3.93
N ASN A 15 0.39 19.91 -4.94
CA ASN A 15 0.09 20.25 -6.32
C ASN A 15 0.37 19.06 -7.27
N LYS A 16 0.01 19.24 -8.54
CA LYS A 16 0.15 18.19 -9.57
C LYS A 16 1.61 17.77 -9.81
N ASN A 17 2.58 18.68 -9.70
CA ASN A 17 3.98 18.35 -9.91
C ASN A 17 4.54 17.53 -8.74
N ASP A 18 4.17 17.89 -7.51
CA ASP A 18 4.51 17.09 -6.33
C ASP A 18 3.93 15.68 -6.44
N LEU A 19 2.67 15.58 -6.89
CA LEU A 19 2.00 14.29 -7.06
C LEU A 19 2.70 13.43 -8.12
N LYS A 20 3.18 14.03 -9.21
CA LYS A 20 3.97 13.31 -10.22
C LYS A 20 5.27 12.75 -9.61
N ALA A 21 5.98 13.55 -8.81
CA ALA A 21 7.20 13.10 -8.14
C ALA A 21 6.90 11.97 -7.14
N PHE A 22 5.81 12.10 -6.37
CA PHE A 22 5.34 11.07 -5.44
C PHE A 22 5.03 9.74 -6.14
N ILE A 23 4.32 9.77 -7.26
CA ILE A 23 3.97 8.57 -8.03
C ILE A 23 5.20 7.94 -8.70
N ALA A 24 6.14 8.76 -9.18
CA ALA A 24 7.31 8.29 -9.93
C ALA A 24 8.41 7.68 -9.05
N PHE A 25 8.51 8.09 -7.78
CA PHE A 25 9.63 7.70 -6.90
C PHE A 25 9.86 6.18 -6.75
N PRO A 26 8.85 5.30 -6.60
CA PRO A 26 9.11 3.86 -6.51
C PRO A 26 9.93 3.33 -7.67
N SER A 27 9.69 3.82 -8.89
CA SER A 27 10.43 3.38 -10.07
C SER A 27 11.93 3.58 -9.95
N SER A 28 12.40 4.56 -9.17
CA SER A 28 13.84 4.76 -8.92
C SER A 28 14.41 3.82 -7.86
N LEU A 29 13.58 3.15 -7.05
CA LEU A 29 14.01 2.18 -6.04
C LEU A 29 14.15 0.75 -6.58
N TYR A 30 13.47 0.43 -7.68
CA TYR A 30 13.41 -0.93 -8.22
C TYR A 30 14.01 -1.06 -9.65
N PRO A 31 15.15 -0.43 -10.00
CA PRO A 31 15.67 -0.50 -11.37
C PRO A 31 16.07 -1.92 -11.79
N ASP A 32 16.54 -2.73 -10.84
CA ASP A 32 17.10 -4.06 -11.09
C ASP A 32 16.25 -5.19 -10.47
N ASP A 33 15.03 -4.89 -10.00
CA ASP A 33 14.15 -5.89 -9.39
C ASP A 33 13.19 -6.47 -10.44
N PRO A 34 13.39 -7.72 -10.91
CA PRO A 34 12.55 -8.31 -11.95
C PRO A 34 11.13 -8.63 -11.47
N ASN A 35 10.91 -8.65 -10.15
CA ASN A 35 9.61 -8.94 -9.55
C ASN A 35 8.78 -7.69 -9.29
N TRP A 36 9.41 -6.51 -9.36
CA TRP A 36 8.68 -5.26 -9.22
C TRP A 36 7.91 -4.94 -10.51
N ILE A 37 6.60 -4.72 -10.35
CA ILE A 37 5.72 -4.34 -11.45
C ILE A 37 5.37 -2.85 -11.29
N PRO A 38 5.77 -1.97 -12.22
CA PRO A 38 5.44 -0.55 -12.15
C PRO A 38 3.92 -0.35 -12.23
N PRO A 39 3.32 0.44 -11.32
CA PRO A 39 1.91 0.78 -11.45
C PRO A 39 1.69 1.70 -12.66
N LEU A 40 0.51 1.62 -13.26
CA LEU A 40 0.14 2.54 -14.34
C LEU A 40 0.01 3.95 -13.78
N PHE A 41 0.80 4.89 -14.32
CA PHE A 41 0.82 6.27 -13.85
C PHE A 41 -0.58 6.92 -13.87
N ILE A 42 -1.36 6.63 -14.93
CA ILE A 42 -2.74 7.14 -15.06
C ILE A 42 -3.64 6.62 -13.92
N GLU A 43 -3.54 5.34 -13.59
CA GLU A 43 -4.34 4.72 -12.55
C GLU A 43 -3.98 5.30 -11.18
N ARG A 44 -2.69 5.44 -10.85
CA ARG A 44 -2.24 6.08 -9.60
C ARG A 44 -2.66 7.55 -9.52
N SER A 45 -2.65 8.25 -10.66
CA SER A 45 -3.09 9.65 -10.73
C SER A 45 -4.58 9.79 -10.46
N GLU A 46 -5.41 8.87 -10.96
CA GLU A 46 -6.85 8.85 -10.69
C GLU A 46 -7.13 8.44 -9.24
N HIS A 47 -6.45 7.41 -8.74
CA HIS A 47 -6.53 6.92 -7.36
C HIS A 47 -6.18 8.00 -6.32
N LEU A 48 -5.22 8.88 -6.61
CA LEU A 48 -4.80 9.99 -5.76
C LEU A 48 -5.45 11.33 -6.15
N SER A 49 -6.64 11.29 -6.73
CA SER A 49 -7.39 12.49 -7.13
C SER A 49 -8.83 12.47 -6.61
N ALA A 50 -9.54 13.58 -6.81
CA ALA A 50 -10.98 13.68 -6.55
C ALA A 50 -11.86 12.73 -7.40
N LYS A 51 -11.28 11.98 -8.36
CA LYS A 51 -11.99 10.94 -9.11
C LYS A 51 -12.10 9.63 -8.33
N ASN A 52 -11.31 9.43 -7.29
CA ASN A 52 -11.38 8.23 -6.47
C ASN A 52 -12.70 8.25 -5.68
N PRO A 53 -13.59 7.25 -5.81
CA PRO A 53 -14.83 7.18 -5.02
C PRO A 53 -14.60 7.18 -3.50
N GLY A 54 -13.38 6.81 -3.06
CA GLY A 54 -12.95 6.90 -1.67
C GLY A 54 -12.95 8.32 -1.10
N THR A 55 -12.93 9.38 -1.93
CA THR A 55 -12.83 10.77 -1.44
C THR A 55 -14.04 11.23 -0.63
N ASP A 56 -15.17 10.52 -0.71
CA ASP A 56 -16.38 10.83 0.05
C ASP A 56 -16.23 10.55 1.55
N HIS A 57 -15.32 9.63 1.92
CA HIS A 57 -15.11 9.19 3.30
C HIS A 57 -13.63 9.13 3.71
N ILE A 58 -12.70 9.31 2.77
CA ILE A 58 -11.27 9.29 3.02
C ILE A 58 -10.69 10.67 2.81
N ILE A 59 -10.14 11.23 3.89
CA ILE A 59 -9.22 12.38 3.80
C ILE A 59 -7.80 11.84 3.93
N TRP A 60 -6.89 12.37 3.12
CA TRP A 60 -5.50 11.92 3.12
C TRP A 60 -4.55 13.07 2.83
N GLN A 61 -3.30 12.88 3.22
CA GLN A 61 -2.17 13.72 2.88
C GLN A 61 -0.98 12.83 2.54
N ALA A 62 -0.17 13.27 1.58
CA ALA A 62 1.09 12.62 1.24
C ALA A 62 2.28 13.54 1.47
N TRP A 63 3.44 12.94 1.68
CA TRP A 63 4.71 13.61 1.77
C TRP A 63 5.77 12.91 0.94
N VAL A 64 6.77 13.68 0.54
CA VAL A 64 8.03 13.19 0.02
C VAL A 64 9.17 13.66 0.93
N ALA A 65 10.16 12.79 1.13
CA ALA A 65 11.42 13.14 1.75
C ALA A 65 12.45 13.47 0.66
N LYS A 66 13.16 14.58 0.83
CA LYS A 66 14.24 15.00 -0.06
C LYS A 66 15.58 15.08 0.66
N LYS A 67 16.62 14.57 0.00
CA LYS A 67 18.04 14.68 0.41
C LYS A 67 18.79 15.21 -0.81
N GLU A 68 19.52 16.32 -0.65
CA GLU A 68 20.22 16.99 -1.77
C GLU A 68 19.31 17.33 -2.96
N GLY A 69 18.05 17.69 -2.69
CA GLY A 69 17.06 17.99 -3.73
C GLY A 69 16.48 16.78 -4.45
N GLN A 70 16.99 15.56 -4.22
CA GLN A 70 16.47 14.31 -4.76
C GLN A 70 15.43 13.71 -3.83
N VAL A 71 14.36 13.13 -4.39
CA VAL A 71 13.38 12.39 -3.60
C VAL A 71 14.02 11.07 -3.15
N VAL A 72 13.98 10.81 -1.85
CA VAL A 72 14.56 9.61 -1.21
C VAL A 72 13.53 8.79 -0.45
N GLY A 73 12.30 9.26 -0.38
CA GLY A 73 11.20 8.52 0.22
C GLY A 73 9.85 9.22 0.05
N ARG A 74 8.77 8.48 0.33
CA ARG A 74 7.39 8.96 0.28
C ARG A 74 6.51 8.21 1.28
N ILE A 75 5.42 8.83 1.72
CA ILE A 75 4.42 8.22 2.60
C ILE A 75 3.06 8.89 2.42
N THR A 76 1.96 8.14 2.57
CA THR A 76 0.62 8.70 2.80
C THR A 76 0.20 8.53 4.25
N ALA A 77 -0.66 9.43 4.71
CA ALA A 77 -1.46 9.26 5.90
C ALA A 77 -2.92 9.57 5.56
N GLN A 78 -3.84 8.82 6.16
CA GLN A 78 -5.25 8.91 5.83
C GLN A 78 -6.17 8.62 7.03
N ILE A 79 -7.32 9.26 7.01
CA ILE A 79 -8.47 8.99 7.88
C ILE A 79 -9.60 8.48 7.00
N ASP A 80 -10.19 7.35 7.39
CA ASP A 80 -11.37 6.78 6.77
C ASP A 80 -12.55 6.86 7.76
N THR A 81 -13.57 7.65 7.44
CA THR A 81 -14.73 7.85 8.32
C THR A 81 -15.54 6.57 8.47
N LEU A 82 -15.65 5.73 7.43
CA LEU A 82 -16.35 4.44 7.50
C LEU A 82 -15.60 3.45 8.40
N HIS A 83 -14.26 3.49 8.37
CA HIS A 83 -13.46 2.73 9.34
C HIS A 83 -13.71 3.22 10.77
N ARG A 84 -13.67 4.54 10.99
CA ARG A 84 -13.90 5.14 12.31
C ARG A 84 -15.28 4.82 12.89
N GLU A 85 -16.33 4.84 12.08
CA GLU A 85 -17.69 4.45 12.48
C GLU A 85 -17.75 3.03 13.08
N ARG A 86 -16.92 2.11 12.55
CA ARG A 86 -16.92 0.70 12.96
C ARG A 86 -15.90 0.38 14.05
N TYR A 87 -14.75 1.05 14.06
CA TYR A 87 -13.59 0.66 14.87
C TYR A 87 -13.11 1.74 15.84
N GLY A 88 -13.71 2.92 15.83
CA GLY A 88 -13.46 4.01 16.77
C GLY A 88 -12.93 5.28 16.11
N GLU A 89 -13.33 6.44 16.63
CA GLU A 89 -12.97 7.76 16.09
C GLU A 89 -11.48 8.11 16.18
N ASP A 90 -10.71 7.37 16.98
CA ASP A 90 -9.29 7.61 17.23
C ASP A 90 -8.36 6.82 16.29
N THR A 91 -8.90 6.18 15.26
CA THR A 91 -8.11 5.44 14.27
C THR A 91 -7.61 6.33 13.14
N GLY A 92 -6.43 6.02 12.62
CA GLY A 92 -5.88 6.57 11.39
C GLY A 92 -4.90 5.59 10.75
N HIS A 93 -4.52 5.82 9.50
CA HIS A 93 -3.70 4.86 8.77
C HIS A 93 -2.56 5.53 8.01
N PHE A 94 -1.45 4.80 7.84
CA PHE A 94 -0.37 5.17 6.92
C PHE A 94 -0.39 4.26 5.69
N GLY A 95 0.34 4.64 4.64
CA GLY A 95 0.30 3.94 3.36
C GLY A 95 1.37 4.37 2.38
N MET A 96 1.40 3.68 1.24
CA MET A 96 2.28 3.98 0.10
C MET A 96 3.72 4.36 0.52
N ILE A 97 4.24 3.64 1.52
CA ILE A 97 5.56 3.88 2.09
C ILE A 97 6.60 3.29 1.15
N ASP A 98 7.48 4.16 0.63
CA ASP A 98 8.67 3.76 -0.09
C ASP A 98 9.82 4.66 0.35
N ALA A 99 11.01 4.11 0.56
CA ALA A 99 12.20 4.89 0.91
C ALA A 99 13.49 4.12 0.63
N ILE A 100 14.59 4.85 0.44
CA ILE A 100 15.93 4.25 0.47
C ILE A 100 16.21 3.63 1.84
N ASP A 101 17.23 2.77 1.92
CA ASP A 101 17.67 2.12 3.16
C ASP A 101 18.40 3.12 4.10
N ASP A 102 17.62 4.04 4.70
CA ASP A 102 18.10 5.10 5.59
C ASP A 102 17.06 5.33 6.71
N SER A 103 17.39 4.95 7.93
CA SER A 103 16.48 5.05 9.08
C SER A 103 16.04 6.48 9.39
N GLN A 104 16.85 7.49 9.04
CA GLN A 104 16.48 8.89 9.22
C GLN A 104 15.37 9.31 8.24
N VAL A 105 15.36 8.73 7.03
CA VAL A 105 14.28 8.97 6.05
C VAL A 105 12.97 8.40 6.55
N PHE A 106 12.98 7.16 7.07
CA PHE A 106 11.79 6.56 7.69
C PHE A 106 11.29 7.39 8.87
N ALA A 107 12.17 7.75 9.82
CA ALA A 107 11.81 8.56 10.97
C ALA A 107 11.19 9.92 10.57
N ALA A 108 11.75 10.59 9.57
CA ALA A 108 11.24 11.88 9.10
C ALA A 108 9.86 11.75 8.41
N LEU A 109 9.67 10.72 7.57
CA LEU A 109 8.40 10.45 6.89
C LEU A 109 7.30 10.10 7.89
N PHE A 110 7.56 9.15 8.79
CA PHE A 110 6.61 8.72 9.81
C PHE A 110 6.29 9.85 10.78
N GLY A 111 7.29 10.62 11.24
CA GLY A 111 7.04 11.77 12.11
C GLY A 111 6.08 12.79 11.50
N ALA A 112 6.17 13.03 10.18
CA ALA A 112 5.24 13.91 9.48
C ALA A 112 3.84 13.32 9.34
N ALA A 113 3.74 12.03 8.98
CA ALA A 113 2.47 11.31 8.89
C ALA A 113 1.75 11.23 10.24
N GLU A 114 2.45 10.85 11.30
CA GLU A 114 1.95 10.74 12.67
C GLU A 114 1.50 12.08 13.23
N ALA A 115 2.29 13.14 13.03
CA ALA A 115 1.90 14.48 13.46
C ALA A 115 0.60 14.94 12.77
N TRP A 116 0.45 14.63 11.48
CA TRP A 116 -0.79 14.91 10.76
C TRP A 116 -1.95 14.07 11.29
N LEU A 117 -1.78 12.75 11.44
CA LEU A 117 -2.81 11.85 11.98
C LEU A 117 -3.27 12.28 13.38
N LYS A 118 -2.33 12.64 14.25
CA LYS A 118 -2.60 13.19 15.58
C LYS A 118 -3.41 14.48 15.51
N SER A 119 -3.09 15.38 14.56
CA SER A 119 -3.89 16.59 14.35
C SER A 119 -5.31 16.30 13.86
N GLN A 120 -5.56 15.13 13.26
CA GLN A 120 -6.88 14.64 12.86
C GLN A 120 -7.57 13.80 13.97
N GLY A 121 -7.04 13.82 15.19
CA GLY A 121 -7.60 13.10 16.34
C GLY A 121 -7.24 11.61 16.40
N ALA A 122 -6.35 11.11 15.55
CA ALA A 122 -5.92 9.72 15.64
C ALA A 122 -4.91 9.51 16.77
N SER A 123 -5.10 8.44 17.55
CA SER A 123 -4.17 7.93 18.55
C SER A 123 -3.74 6.48 18.28
N LYS A 124 -4.48 5.77 17.41
CA LYS A 124 -4.18 4.42 16.93
C LYS A 124 -3.88 4.47 15.44
N ILE A 125 -2.66 4.11 15.08
CA ILE A 125 -2.18 4.15 13.70
C ILE A 125 -1.93 2.72 13.21
N SER A 126 -2.47 2.37 12.05
CA SER A 126 -2.24 1.07 11.41
C SER A 126 -1.97 1.19 9.91
N GLY A 127 -1.42 0.15 9.30
CA GLY A 127 -1.08 0.17 7.89
C GLY A 127 0.08 -0.79 7.57
N PRO A 128 0.66 -0.70 6.36
CA PRO A 128 0.30 0.27 5.33
C PRO A 128 -0.96 -0.13 4.53
N PHE A 129 -1.75 0.88 4.14
CA PHE A 129 -2.86 0.75 3.18
C PHE A 129 -2.72 1.80 2.07
N SER A 130 -2.92 1.43 0.81
CA SER A 130 -2.99 2.37 -0.32
C SER A 130 -4.32 3.15 -0.31
N LEU A 131 -4.50 4.01 0.71
CA LEU A 131 -5.69 4.77 1.12
C LEU A 131 -6.76 4.00 1.92
N ASN A 132 -7.06 2.75 1.57
CA ASN A 132 -7.95 1.91 2.39
C ASN A 132 -7.62 0.43 2.25
N ILE A 133 -8.24 -0.40 3.11
CA ILE A 133 -7.97 -1.84 3.19
C ILE A 133 -8.39 -2.62 1.92
N ASN A 134 -9.30 -2.07 1.11
CA ASN A 134 -9.76 -2.69 -0.14
C ASN A 134 -8.87 -2.35 -1.34
N GLN A 135 -7.73 -1.69 -1.12
CA GLN A 135 -6.70 -1.46 -2.11
C GLN A 135 -5.51 -2.39 -1.81
N GLU A 136 -4.28 -1.96 -2.12
CA GLU A 136 -3.10 -2.66 -1.63
C GLU A 136 -2.99 -2.51 -0.11
N SER A 137 -2.80 -3.65 0.56
CA SER A 137 -2.71 -3.73 2.01
C SER A 137 -1.51 -4.56 2.44
N GLY A 138 -0.88 -4.12 3.54
CA GLY A 138 0.20 -4.85 4.18
C GLY A 138 1.59 -4.49 3.63
N LEU A 139 2.59 -5.03 4.29
CA LEU A 139 3.99 -4.83 3.96
C LEU A 139 4.57 -6.17 3.52
N LEU A 140 5.29 -6.19 2.40
CA LEU A 140 6.03 -7.37 1.97
C LEU A 140 7.17 -7.62 2.95
N ILE A 141 7.11 -8.74 3.68
CA ILE A 141 8.15 -9.16 4.64
C ILE A 141 8.83 -10.47 4.26
N GLU A 142 8.20 -11.27 3.39
CA GLU A 142 8.71 -12.55 2.87
C GLU A 142 8.22 -12.72 1.43
N GLY A 143 8.97 -13.47 0.59
CA GLY A 143 8.58 -13.74 -0.82
C GLY A 143 9.03 -12.69 -1.85
N PHE A 144 10.09 -11.93 -1.56
CA PHE A 144 10.68 -10.91 -2.46
C PHE A 144 11.13 -11.46 -3.83
N ASP A 145 11.27 -12.77 -3.95
CA ASP A 145 11.67 -13.50 -5.15
C ASP A 145 10.51 -13.81 -6.11
N THR A 146 9.29 -13.34 -5.81
CA THR A 146 8.11 -13.51 -6.66
C THR A 146 7.42 -12.19 -6.98
N PRO A 147 6.81 -12.04 -8.17
CA PRO A 147 6.02 -10.86 -8.49
C PRO A 147 4.73 -10.79 -7.65
N PRO A 148 4.25 -9.59 -7.30
CA PRO A 148 3.00 -9.45 -6.56
C PRO A 148 1.81 -9.90 -7.40
N CYS A 149 0.81 -10.52 -6.75
CA CYS A 149 -0.50 -10.72 -7.36
C CYS A 149 -1.29 -9.40 -7.38
N ALA A 150 -2.41 -9.38 -8.11
CA ALA A 150 -3.29 -8.22 -8.17
C ALA A 150 -3.65 -7.72 -6.76
N MET A 151 -3.52 -6.40 -6.55
CA MET A 151 -3.79 -5.71 -5.27
C MET A 151 -2.85 -6.10 -4.12
N MET A 152 -1.72 -6.76 -4.39
CA MET A 152 -0.65 -6.92 -3.41
C MET A 152 0.43 -5.85 -3.60
N PRO A 153 0.97 -5.28 -2.51
CA PRO A 153 2.11 -4.39 -2.60
C PRO A 153 3.41 -5.18 -2.88
N HIS A 154 4.39 -4.49 -3.48
CA HIS A 154 5.78 -4.93 -3.53
C HIS A 154 6.63 -3.93 -2.75
N GLY A 155 7.56 -4.42 -1.93
CA GLY A 155 8.35 -3.61 -1.01
C GLY A 155 9.82 -4.02 -0.99
N LYS A 156 10.67 -3.25 -0.31
CA LYS A 156 12.08 -3.62 -0.12
C LYS A 156 12.30 -4.35 1.22
N PRO A 157 13.30 -5.25 1.31
CA PRO A 157 13.55 -6.05 2.51
C PRO A 157 13.79 -5.24 3.81
N TRP A 158 14.33 -4.03 3.69
CA TRP A 158 14.62 -3.19 4.85
C TRP A 158 13.38 -2.51 5.46
N TYR A 159 12.25 -2.44 4.74
CA TYR A 159 11.10 -1.65 5.18
C TYR A 159 10.57 -2.11 6.54
N ALA A 160 10.45 -3.43 6.77
CA ALA A 160 9.94 -3.98 8.01
C ALA A 160 10.80 -3.56 9.20
N THR A 161 12.12 -3.74 9.09
CA THR A 161 13.07 -3.39 10.15
C THR A 161 13.04 -1.89 10.49
N HIS A 162 13.01 -1.01 9.49
CA HIS A 162 12.92 0.44 9.78
C HIS A 162 11.59 0.84 10.41
N ILE A 163 10.48 0.23 9.99
CA ILE A 163 9.16 0.51 10.58
C ILE A 163 9.09 -0.01 12.02
N GLU A 164 9.64 -1.18 12.32
CA GLU A 164 9.70 -1.74 13.67
C GLU A 164 10.58 -0.91 14.60
N GLN A 165 11.68 -0.32 14.11
CA GLN A 165 12.54 0.59 14.87
C GLN A 165 11.81 1.87 15.33
N LEU A 166 10.73 2.25 14.65
CA LEU A 166 9.87 3.37 15.05
C LEU A 166 8.82 2.99 16.10
N GLY A 167 8.80 1.73 16.56
CA GLY A 167 7.87 1.24 17.57
C GLY A 167 6.57 0.67 17.01
N TYR A 168 6.46 0.49 15.69
CA TYR A 168 5.35 -0.27 15.10
C TYR A 168 5.55 -1.76 15.35
N HIS A 169 4.44 -2.47 15.48
CA HIS A 169 4.42 -3.90 15.69
C HIS A 169 3.51 -4.57 14.67
N LYS A 170 3.83 -5.82 14.32
CA LYS A 170 3.03 -6.63 13.42
C LYS A 170 1.59 -6.74 13.91
N GLY A 171 0.64 -6.38 13.04
CA GLY A 171 -0.79 -6.47 13.33
C GLY A 171 -1.40 -7.83 12.94
N ILE A 172 -1.29 -8.20 11.66
CA ILE A 172 -1.83 -9.45 11.12
C ILE A 172 -0.98 -9.94 9.94
N ASP A 173 -0.97 -11.24 9.71
CA ASP A 173 -0.42 -11.87 8.50
C ASP A 173 -1.40 -11.82 7.33
N LEU A 174 -0.93 -11.32 6.19
CA LEU A 174 -1.63 -11.40 4.91
C LEU A 174 -0.90 -12.43 4.03
N LEU A 175 -1.41 -13.65 4.01
CA LEU A 175 -0.78 -14.77 3.32
C LEU A 175 -1.23 -14.83 1.85
N ALA A 176 -0.27 -14.95 0.95
CA ALA A 176 -0.50 -15.24 -0.45
C ALA A 176 0.06 -16.63 -0.79
N TRP A 177 -0.71 -17.40 -1.55
CA TRP A 177 -0.32 -18.74 -1.97
C TRP A 177 -0.20 -18.78 -3.47
N TRP A 178 0.96 -19.20 -3.97
CA TRP A 178 1.14 -19.55 -5.36
C TRP A 178 0.84 -21.03 -5.57
N MET A 179 -0.05 -21.34 -6.50
CA MET A 179 -0.41 -22.72 -6.80
C MET A 179 -0.65 -22.87 -8.30
N GLN A 180 0.08 -23.80 -8.92
CA GLN A 180 -0.21 -24.16 -10.30
C GLN A 180 -1.37 -25.13 -10.32
N ARG A 181 -2.27 -24.96 -11.30
CA ARG A 181 -3.43 -25.85 -11.44
C ARG A 181 -3.02 -27.31 -11.67
N THR A 182 -1.85 -27.54 -12.24
CA THR A 182 -1.26 -28.88 -12.44
C THR A 182 -0.87 -29.56 -11.14
N ASP A 183 -0.59 -28.79 -10.08
CA ASP A 183 -0.17 -29.31 -8.78
C ASP A 183 -1.37 -29.69 -7.90
N LEU A 184 -2.59 -29.33 -8.34
CA LEU A 184 -3.83 -29.64 -7.66
C LEU A 184 -4.21 -31.12 -7.82
N THR A 185 -3.86 -31.92 -6.82
CA THR A 185 -4.35 -33.30 -6.71
C THR A 185 -5.52 -33.37 -5.72
N PHE A 186 -6.71 -33.65 -6.23
CA PHE A 186 -7.90 -33.89 -5.40
C PHE A 186 -8.09 -35.39 -5.16
N SER A 187 -8.47 -35.76 -3.93
CA SER A 187 -8.82 -37.15 -3.60
C SER A 187 -10.03 -37.62 -4.44
N PRO A 188 -10.18 -38.94 -4.69
CA PRO A 188 -11.33 -39.46 -5.42
C PRO A 188 -12.69 -39.03 -4.83
N ALA A 189 -12.77 -38.97 -3.49
CA ALA A 189 -13.97 -38.52 -2.79
C ALA A 189 -14.29 -37.04 -3.08
N LEU A 190 -13.27 -36.16 -3.03
CA LEU A 190 -13.45 -34.74 -3.30
C LEU A 190 -13.81 -34.48 -4.77
N LYS A 191 -13.20 -35.21 -5.72
CA LYS A 191 -13.59 -35.14 -7.14
C LYS A 191 -15.07 -35.48 -7.34
N LYS A 192 -15.54 -36.58 -6.72
CA LYS A 192 -16.95 -36.99 -6.79
C LYS A 192 -17.90 -35.92 -6.23
N LEU A 193 -17.53 -35.28 -5.11
CA LEU A 193 -18.28 -34.18 -4.53
C LEU A 193 -18.33 -32.96 -5.48
N MET A 194 -17.18 -32.57 -6.03
CA MET A 194 -17.08 -31.45 -6.98
C MET A 194 -17.95 -31.67 -8.22
N ASP A 195 -17.97 -32.88 -8.78
CA ASP A 195 -18.82 -33.23 -9.93
C ASP A 195 -20.31 -33.16 -9.61
N GLN A 196 -20.72 -33.52 -8.39
CA GLN A 196 -22.11 -33.39 -7.94
C GLN A 196 -22.51 -31.92 -7.76
N VAL A 197 -21.65 -31.10 -7.16
CA VAL A 197 -21.91 -29.67 -6.93
C VAL A 197 -21.92 -28.90 -8.25
N ARG A 198 -21.03 -29.21 -9.19
CA ARG A 198 -20.94 -28.55 -10.50
C ARG A 198 -22.26 -28.64 -11.28
N LYS A 199 -23.03 -29.72 -11.12
CA LYS A 199 -24.37 -29.86 -11.75
C LYS A 199 -25.42 -28.89 -11.19
N LYS A 200 -25.18 -28.32 -10.00
CA LYS A 200 -26.08 -27.40 -9.30
C LYS A 200 -25.66 -25.93 -9.43
N VAL A 201 -24.47 -25.66 -9.98
CA VAL A 201 -23.92 -24.32 -10.11
C VAL A 201 -23.86 -23.94 -11.59
N THR A 202 -24.59 -22.90 -11.97
CA THR A 202 -24.48 -22.29 -13.30
C THR A 202 -23.50 -21.13 -13.23
N ILE A 203 -22.31 -21.31 -13.80
CA ILE A 203 -21.39 -20.18 -14.02
C ILE A 203 -21.93 -19.39 -15.20
N ARG A 204 -22.28 -18.12 -14.97
CA ARG A 204 -22.70 -17.20 -16.03
C ARG A 204 -21.61 -16.17 -16.24
N CYS A 205 -21.34 -15.84 -17.51
CA CYS A 205 -20.50 -14.69 -17.82
C CYS A 205 -21.23 -13.40 -17.43
N ILE A 206 -20.49 -12.40 -16.97
CA ILE A 206 -21.05 -11.07 -16.73
C ILE A 206 -21.63 -10.51 -18.04
N ASN A 207 -22.90 -10.10 -18.02
CA ASN A 207 -23.50 -9.40 -19.15
C ASN A 207 -23.28 -7.90 -18.97
N ARG A 208 -22.30 -7.34 -19.69
CA ARG A 208 -21.95 -5.91 -19.60
C ARG A 208 -23.10 -4.97 -19.97
N GLN A 209 -24.10 -5.43 -20.73
CA GLN A 209 -25.29 -4.63 -21.08
C GLN A 209 -26.31 -4.52 -19.93
N ARG A 210 -26.22 -5.41 -18.93
CA ARG A 210 -27.10 -5.45 -17.75
C ARG A 210 -26.30 -5.28 -16.46
N PHE A 211 -25.25 -4.47 -16.49
CA PHE A 211 -24.29 -4.34 -15.38
C PHE A 211 -24.90 -3.76 -14.09
N ALA A 212 -25.98 -2.97 -14.22
CA ALA A 212 -26.66 -2.32 -13.09
C ALA A 212 -27.82 -3.14 -12.51
N GLU A 213 -28.08 -4.33 -13.03
CA GLU A 213 -29.06 -5.29 -12.48
C GLU A 213 -28.41 -6.29 -11.53
#